data_AF-A0A8C3SI72-F1
#
_entry.id   AF-A0A8C3SI72-F1
#
_cell.length_a   1.000
_cell.length_b   1.000
_cell.length_c   1.000
_cell.angle_alpha   90.00
_cell.angle_beta   90.00
_cell.angle_gamma   90.00
#
_symmetry.space_group_name_H-M   'P 1'
#
loop_
_entity.id
_entity.type
_entity.pdbx_description
1 polymer ?
#
loop_
_entity_poly.entity_id
_entity_poly.type
_entity_poly.pdbx_seq_one_letter_code
_entity_poly.pdbx_strand_id
1 'polypeptide(L)'
;MRLPRRGWPPPLLLPFLLLLGPARPFKLNVPKVLLPFSRALHVPFVLEAEGGCTCIYSHILVTGHLLRCDIIVDMINNIEIISRTREIYVEDSPLELTVRALDVEGNTFSSLSGMTFEWSIAKDDDMEGLELSSKIRILKYSEAEYSPPDYIVEMEQAEKQGDRILVSGIKTGAAIIKVRIQEPTYKKVAAALVRLLVLENIFLIPSYDIYLLVGAYIKYQVAKIVQGKITGKFFF
;
A
#
# COMPACT_ATOMS: atom_id res chain seq x y z
N MET A 1 26.88 -42.38 -71.63
CA MET A 1 26.24 -42.75 -70.35
C MET A 1 27.20 -42.34 -69.24
N ARG A 2 27.16 -41.10 -68.71
CA ARG A 2 26.25 -40.53 -67.68
C ARG A 2 26.24 -41.30 -66.36
N LEU A 3 26.98 -40.77 -65.38
CA LEU A 3 26.62 -40.74 -63.96
C LEU A 3 26.66 -39.27 -63.51
N PRO A 4 25.62 -38.77 -62.83
CA PRO A 4 25.88 -37.90 -61.69
C PRO A 4 24.89 -37.99 -60.51
N ARG A 5 25.44 -37.62 -59.35
CA ARG A 5 24.89 -36.81 -58.23
C ARG A 5 23.87 -37.42 -57.24
N ARG A 6 24.43 -37.65 -56.04
CA ARG A 6 23.99 -37.30 -54.66
C ARG A 6 22.70 -36.47 -54.50
N GLY A 7 21.81 -36.95 -53.64
CA GLY A 7 20.81 -36.17 -52.91
C GLY A 7 20.07 -37.04 -51.89
N TRP A 8 20.02 -36.64 -50.62
CA TRP A 8 19.07 -37.10 -49.59
C TRP A 8 18.63 -35.89 -48.73
N PRO A 9 17.38 -35.85 -48.20
CA PRO A 9 16.70 -34.63 -47.74
C PRO A 9 16.68 -34.46 -46.21
N PRO A 10 16.37 -33.25 -45.68
CA PRO A 10 16.04 -33.02 -44.27
C PRO A 10 14.52 -33.01 -43.97
N PRO A 11 14.09 -33.26 -42.70
CA PRO A 11 12.67 -33.39 -42.33
C PRO A 11 12.03 -32.10 -41.74
N LEU A 12 10.69 -32.07 -41.80
CA LEU A 12 9.71 -31.03 -41.42
C LEU A 12 9.35 -31.04 -39.93
N LEU A 13 9.01 -29.87 -39.35
CA LEU A 13 8.19 -29.75 -38.12
C LEU A 13 7.21 -28.55 -38.22
N LEU A 14 5.94 -28.81 -37.86
CA LEU A 14 4.79 -27.89 -37.83
C LEU A 14 4.79 -26.95 -36.61
N PRO A 15 4.16 -25.75 -36.67
CA PRO A 15 3.92 -24.91 -35.50
C PRO A 15 2.52 -25.15 -34.88
N PHE A 16 2.46 -25.20 -33.55
CA PHE A 16 1.21 -25.22 -32.77
C PHE A 16 0.96 -23.83 -32.19
N LEU A 17 -0.15 -23.21 -32.62
CA LEU A 17 -0.63 -21.90 -32.19
C LEU A 17 -1.47 -22.07 -30.90
N LEU A 18 -1.04 -21.47 -29.79
CA LEU A 18 -1.82 -21.39 -28.54
C LEU A 18 -2.36 -19.97 -28.33
N LEU A 19 -3.65 -19.91 -27.98
CA LEU A 19 -4.47 -18.72 -27.81
C LEU A 19 -3.92 -17.72 -26.79
N LEU A 20 -4.00 -16.45 -27.17
CA LEU A 20 -3.85 -15.26 -26.34
C LEU A 20 -5.01 -15.16 -25.34
N GLY A 21 -4.74 -15.19 -24.03
CA GLY A 21 -5.61 -14.61 -23.00
C GLY A 21 -5.00 -13.30 -22.49
N PRO A 22 -5.76 -12.22 -22.24
CA PRO A 22 -5.19 -10.94 -21.82
C PRO A 22 -4.84 -10.98 -20.33
N ALA A 23 -3.55 -10.99 -20.00
CA ALA A 23 -3.09 -10.65 -18.66
C ALA A 23 -3.06 -9.11 -18.53
N ARG A 24 -3.93 -8.58 -17.66
CA ARG A 24 -3.98 -7.15 -17.30
C ARG A 24 -2.66 -6.71 -16.65
N PRO A 25 -2.16 -5.49 -16.92
CA PRO A 25 -0.93 -4.99 -16.32
C PRO A 25 -1.16 -4.52 -14.89
N PHE A 26 -0.20 -4.78 -13.99
CA PHE A 26 -0.11 -4.11 -12.69
C PHE A 26 1.16 -3.26 -12.61
N LYS A 27 0.98 -2.10 -11.96
CA LYS A 27 1.78 -0.87 -12.01
C LYS A 27 3.10 -1.00 -11.25
N LEU A 28 4.07 -0.23 -11.73
CA LEU A 28 5.53 -0.43 -11.64
C LEU A 28 6.10 -0.62 -10.22
N ASN A 29 6.71 -1.78 -10.03
CA ASN A 29 7.65 -2.16 -9.01
C ASN A 29 9.01 -1.51 -9.33
N VAL A 30 9.69 -0.92 -8.34
CA VAL A 30 11.11 -0.53 -8.44
C VAL A 30 11.90 -1.73 -8.98
N PRO A 31 12.76 -1.59 -10.00
CA PRO A 31 13.43 -2.77 -10.56
C PRO A 31 14.42 -3.33 -9.53
N LYS A 32 14.05 -4.40 -8.84
CA LYS A 32 15.02 -5.31 -8.22
C LYS A 32 15.77 -5.99 -9.37
N VAL A 33 16.96 -5.46 -9.71
CA VAL A 33 17.80 -5.99 -10.79
C VAL A 33 18.59 -7.18 -10.25
N LEU A 34 18.14 -8.39 -10.58
CA LEU A 34 18.92 -9.61 -10.40
C LEU A 34 19.82 -9.81 -11.64
N LEU A 35 21.12 -9.70 -11.44
CA LEU A 35 22.10 -9.94 -12.48
C LEU A 35 22.46 -11.44 -12.51
N PRO A 36 22.41 -12.11 -13.67
CA PRO A 36 22.81 -13.50 -13.78
C PRO A 36 24.33 -13.63 -13.63
N PHE A 37 24.78 -14.51 -12.73
CA PHE A 37 26.18 -14.93 -12.68
C PHE A 37 26.46 -15.89 -13.85
N SER A 38 27.30 -15.46 -14.80
CA SER A 38 27.79 -16.30 -15.89
C SER A 38 29.30 -16.17 -16.01
N ARG A 39 30.02 -17.30 -16.12
CA ARG A 39 31.48 -17.31 -16.33
C ARG A 39 31.90 -16.93 -17.75
N ALA A 40 30.96 -16.76 -18.69
CA ALA A 40 31.24 -16.58 -20.12
C ALA A 40 30.71 -15.28 -20.73
N LEU A 41 29.81 -14.55 -20.05
CA LEU A 41 29.22 -13.30 -20.55
C LEU A 41 29.42 -12.18 -19.53
N HIS A 42 30.37 -11.27 -19.80
CA HIS A 42 30.49 -10.02 -19.06
C HIS A 42 29.30 -9.12 -19.45
N VAL A 43 28.42 -8.84 -18.48
CA VAL A 43 27.42 -7.78 -18.62
C VAL A 43 28.05 -6.50 -18.08
N PRO A 44 28.47 -5.53 -18.93
CA PRO A 44 28.99 -4.27 -18.43
C PRO A 44 27.83 -3.45 -17.85
N PHE A 45 27.99 -3.01 -16.60
CA PHE A 45 27.16 -1.99 -15.98
C PHE A 45 28.07 -0.88 -15.49
N VAL A 46 27.64 0.36 -15.64
CA VAL A 46 28.36 1.54 -15.17
C VAL A 46 27.45 2.28 -14.20
N LEU A 47 27.96 2.49 -12.99
CA LEU A 47 27.37 3.35 -11.98
C LEU A 47 28.09 4.67 -12.07
N GLU A 48 27.37 5.73 -12.42
CA GLU A 48 27.91 7.09 -12.47
C GLU A 48 27.13 7.94 -11.46
N ALA A 49 27.86 8.58 -10.56
CA ALA A 49 27.30 9.46 -9.54
C ALA A 49 27.74 10.89 -9.84
N GLU A 50 26.78 11.75 -10.19
CA GLU A 50 27.03 13.16 -10.47
C GLU A 50 26.02 14.00 -9.68
N GLY A 51 26.50 14.92 -8.83
CA GLY A 51 25.67 15.96 -8.21
C GLY A 51 24.49 15.48 -7.36
N GLY A 52 24.60 14.36 -6.63
CA GLY A 52 23.50 13.82 -5.79
C GLY A 52 22.49 12.96 -6.55
N CYS A 53 22.66 12.82 -7.87
CA CYS A 53 21.96 11.85 -8.70
C CYS A 53 22.88 10.65 -8.99
N THR A 54 22.38 9.44 -8.78
CA THR A 54 23.05 8.20 -9.19
C THR A 54 22.35 7.66 -10.43
N CYS A 55 23.06 7.55 -11.54
CA CYS A 55 22.54 7.00 -12.77
C CYS A 55 22.97 5.54 -12.90
N ILE A 56 22.02 4.63 -13.13
CA ILE A 56 22.28 3.23 -13.46
C ILE A 56 22.05 3.04 -14.96
N TYR A 57 23.10 2.60 -15.65
CA TYR A 57 23.01 2.21 -17.05
C TYR A 57 23.03 0.68 -17.18
N SER A 58 22.10 0.16 -17.98
CA SER A 58 22.12 -1.25 -18.41
C SER A 58 21.94 -1.32 -19.92
N HIS A 59 22.74 -2.19 -20.55
CA HIS A 59 22.73 -2.37 -22.00
C HIS A 59 22.16 -3.74 -22.34
N ILE A 60 21.02 -3.77 -23.04
CA ILE A 60 20.42 -5.02 -23.51
C ILE A 60 21.09 -5.41 -24.82
N LEU A 61 22.03 -6.37 -24.74
CA LEU A 61 22.86 -6.78 -25.87
C LEU A 61 22.07 -7.36 -27.06
N VAL A 62 20.89 -7.93 -26.81
CA VAL A 62 20.08 -8.59 -27.85
C VAL A 62 19.23 -7.59 -28.65
N THR A 63 18.78 -6.51 -28.02
CA THR A 63 17.90 -5.51 -28.66
C THR A 63 18.63 -4.18 -28.93
N GLY A 64 19.86 -4.00 -28.47
CA GLY A 64 20.63 -2.76 -28.59
C GLY A 64 20.07 -1.58 -27.78
N HIS A 65 19.10 -1.83 -26.90
CA HIS A 65 18.48 -0.78 -26.10
C HIS A 65 19.32 -0.50 -24.85
N LEU A 66 19.60 0.78 -24.61
CA LEU A 66 20.18 1.29 -23.37
C LEU A 66 19.06 1.71 -22.43
N LEU A 67 18.98 1.09 -21.26
CA LEU A 67 18.09 1.50 -20.19
C LEU A 67 18.88 2.34 -19.19
N ARG A 68 18.44 3.57 -18.97
CA ARG A 68 18.97 4.52 -17.99
C ARG A 68 17.95 4.68 -16.87
N CYS A 69 18.40 4.58 -15.63
CA CYS A 69 17.60 4.90 -14.46
C CYS A 69 18.32 5.99 -13.67
N ASP A 70 17.68 7.14 -13.50
CA ASP A 70 18.19 8.24 -12.69
C ASP A 70 17.60 8.12 -11.28
N ILE A 71 18.46 8.09 -10.26
CA ILE A 71 18.10 8.00 -8.85
C ILE A 71 18.53 9.29 -8.18
N ILE A 72 17.57 10.07 -7.69
CA ILE A 72 17.85 11.34 -7.00
C ILE A 72 17.73 11.09 -5.49
N VAL A 73 18.78 11.44 -4.74
CA VAL A 73 18.82 11.34 -3.27
C VAL A 73 18.81 12.74 -2.69
N ASP A 74 17.80 13.05 -1.87
CA ASP A 74 17.64 14.36 -1.25
C ASP A 74 17.08 14.25 0.19
N MET A 75 17.04 15.36 0.91
CA MET A 75 16.56 15.48 2.28
C MET A 75 15.04 15.67 2.36
N ILE A 76 14.41 14.93 3.28
CA ILE A 76 13.01 15.11 3.61
C ILE A 76 12.82 16.41 4.42
N ASN A 77 11.95 17.29 3.94
CA ASN A 77 11.59 18.54 4.60
C ASN A 77 10.25 18.45 5.34
N ASN A 78 9.27 17.78 4.75
CA ASN A 78 7.95 17.60 5.34
C ASN A 78 7.42 16.16 5.13
N ILE A 79 6.54 15.71 6.01
CA ILE A 79 5.83 14.45 5.88
C ILE A 79 4.32 14.67 6.01
N GLU A 80 3.55 13.82 5.36
CA GLU A 80 2.09 13.81 5.36
C GLU A 80 1.58 12.38 5.49
N ILE A 81 0.39 12.20 6.05
CA ILE A 81 -0.28 10.90 6.08
C ILE A 81 -1.32 10.87 4.97
N ILE A 82 -1.18 9.92 4.04
CA ILE A 82 -2.17 9.61 3.02
C ILE A 82 -3.03 8.46 3.49
N SER A 83 -4.34 8.64 3.35
CA SER A 83 -5.36 7.61 3.56
C SER A 83 -6.32 7.55 2.37
N ARG A 84 -6.99 6.39 2.20
CA ARG A 84 -8.05 6.24 1.19
C ARG A 84 -9.37 6.86 1.65
N THR A 85 -9.65 6.81 2.95
CA THR A 85 -10.83 7.38 3.60
C THR A 85 -10.41 8.04 4.92
N ARG A 86 -11.25 8.94 5.45
CA ARG A 86 -11.11 9.50 6.81
C ARG A 86 -12.13 8.91 7.80
N GLU A 87 -12.95 8.00 7.32
CA GLU A 87 -14.02 7.34 8.05
C GLU A 87 -13.72 5.85 8.08
N ILE A 88 -13.83 5.25 9.27
CA ILE A 88 -13.70 3.82 9.49
C ILE A 88 -14.87 3.35 10.34
N TYR A 89 -15.31 2.11 10.14
CA TYR A 89 -16.38 1.53 10.95
C TYR A 89 -15.80 0.72 12.11
N VAL A 90 -16.54 0.69 13.23
CA VAL A 90 -16.20 -0.15 14.39
C VAL A 90 -16.19 -1.63 13.98
N GLU A 91 -15.11 -2.33 14.31
CA GLU A 91 -14.92 -3.77 14.04
C GLU A 91 -15.11 -4.17 12.57
N ASP A 92 -14.78 -3.25 11.66
CA ASP A 92 -14.71 -3.48 10.23
C ASP A 92 -13.26 -3.66 9.76
N SER A 93 -13.11 -3.88 8.45
CA SER A 93 -11.84 -4.03 7.75
C SER A 93 -10.88 -2.88 8.09
N PRO A 94 -9.60 -3.17 8.38
CA PRO A 94 -8.65 -2.14 8.75
C PRO A 94 -8.34 -1.18 7.59
N LEU A 95 -8.11 0.09 7.95
CA LEU A 95 -7.68 1.14 7.04
C LEU A 95 -6.15 1.17 6.96
N GLU A 96 -5.63 1.12 5.73
CA GLU A 96 -4.22 1.37 5.44
C GLU A 96 -3.91 2.87 5.43
N LEU A 97 -2.94 3.26 6.25
CA LEU A 97 -2.35 4.60 6.25
C LEU A 97 -0.92 4.52 5.74
N THR A 98 -0.51 5.53 4.97
CA THR A 98 0.81 5.57 4.32
C THR A 98 1.43 6.94 4.51
N VAL A 99 2.75 7.02 4.70
CA VAL A 99 3.48 8.28 4.76
C VAL A 99 3.83 8.73 3.36
N ARG A 100 3.65 10.02 3.11
CA ARG A 100 4.22 10.73 1.96
C ARG A 100 5.25 11.71 2.48
N ALA A 101 6.47 11.64 1.96
CA ALA A 101 7.51 12.62 2.25
C ALA A 101 7.62 13.63 1.11
N LEU A 102 7.95 14.86 1.46
CA LEU A 102 8.12 15.99 0.56
C LEU A 102 9.49 16.64 0.79
N ASP A 103 10.13 17.06 -0.30
CA ASP A 103 11.35 17.88 -0.26
C ASP A 103 11.01 19.37 0.00
N VAL A 104 12.01 20.24 -0.11
CA VAL A 104 11.83 21.70 0.06
C VAL A 104 11.05 22.36 -1.08
N GLU A 105 11.02 21.72 -2.25
CA GLU A 105 10.33 22.19 -3.46
C GLU A 105 8.87 21.70 -3.53
N GLY A 106 8.51 20.73 -2.68
CA GLY A 106 7.20 20.08 -2.64
C GLY A 106 7.09 18.84 -3.54
N ASN A 107 8.21 18.32 -4.07
CA ASN A 107 8.21 17.06 -4.80
C ASN A 107 8.09 15.88 -3.84
N THR A 108 7.54 14.78 -4.34
CA THR A 108 7.28 13.58 -3.55
C THR A 108 8.35 12.53 -3.76
N PHE A 109 8.87 12.00 -2.65
CA PHE A 109 9.79 10.88 -2.71
C PHE A 109 9.09 9.61 -3.21
N SER A 110 9.70 8.95 -4.19
CA SER A 110 9.15 7.73 -4.80
C SER A 110 9.21 6.50 -3.89
N SER A 111 10.13 6.48 -2.92
CA SER A 111 10.29 5.37 -1.96
C SER A 111 10.75 5.88 -0.60
N LEU A 112 10.13 5.34 0.45
CA LEU A 112 10.52 5.50 1.86
C LEU A 112 10.89 4.16 2.49
N SER A 113 11.14 3.16 1.65
CA SER A 113 11.43 1.80 2.09
C SER A 113 12.72 1.77 2.89
N GLY A 114 12.69 1.12 4.06
CA GLY A 114 13.83 1.01 4.98
C GLY A 114 13.96 2.14 6.01
N MET A 115 13.21 3.24 5.86
CA MET A 115 13.14 4.26 6.91
C MET A 115 12.22 3.81 8.05
N THR A 116 12.62 4.13 9.28
CA THR A 116 11.83 3.82 10.47
C THR A 116 10.95 5.00 10.87
N PHE A 117 9.67 4.71 11.04
CA PHE A 117 8.68 5.67 11.51
C PHE A 117 8.14 5.21 12.85
N GLU A 118 7.67 6.17 13.63
CA GLU A 118 6.97 5.91 14.87
C GLU A 118 5.54 6.44 14.75
N TRP A 119 4.60 5.52 14.84
CA TRP A 119 3.18 5.78 14.79
C TRP A 119 2.60 5.75 16.20
N SER A 120 1.87 6.80 16.55
CA SER A 120 1.23 6.95 17.86
C SER A 120 -0.17 7.52 17.71
N ILE A 121 -1.05 7.17 18.64
CA ILE A 121 -2.41 7.73 18.72
C ILE A 121 -2.33 8.93 19.66
N ALA A 122 -2.60 10.12 19.12
CA ALA A 122 -2.65 11.34 19.91
C ALA A 122 -3.97 11.40 20.70
N LYS A 123 -3.90 11.91 21.93
CA LYS A 123 -5.08 12.21 22.73
C LYS A 123 -5.69 13.51 22.21
N ASP A 124 -7.01 13.54 22.10
CA ASP A 124 -7.76 14.76 21.81
C ASP A 124 -7.75 15.60 23.09
N ASP A 125 -7.15 16.80 23.06
CA ASP A 125 -7.05 17.70 24.23
C ASP A 125 -8.44 18.19 24.69
N ASP A 126 -9.49 18.02 23.87
CA ASP A 126 -10.84 18.55 24.12
C ASP A 126 -11.71 17.69 25.06
N MET A 127 -11.23 16.56 25.60
CA MET A 127 -12.04 15.66 26.45
C MET A 127 -11.27 15.20 27.68
N GLU A 128 -11.09 16.12 28.63
CA GLU A 128 -10.73 15.76 30.00
C GLU A 128 -11.89 14.97 30.66
N GLY A 129 -11.63 13.69 30.93
CA GLY A 129 -12.41 12.95 31.92
C GLY A 129 -13.49 12.02 31.38
N LEU A 130 -13.14 11.05 30.52
CA LEU A 130 -13.74 9.71 30.59
C LEU A 130 -12.88 8.73 29.79
N GLU A 131 -12.44 7.66 30.46
CA GLU A 131 -11.69 6.50 29.95
C GLU A 131 -11.01 6.64 28.58
N LEU A 132 -9.68 6.65 28.59
CA LEU A 132 -8.81 6.52 27.43
C LEU A 132 -8.90 5.12 26.79
N SER A 133 -10.11 4.60 26.56
CA SER A 133 -10.25 3.53 25.60
C SER A 133 -9.84 4.11 24.26
N SER A 134 -8.68 3.67 23.76
CA SER A 134 -8.21 4.00 22.43
C SER A 134 -9.34 3.66 21.44
N LYS A 135 -9.96 4.70 20.87
CA LYS A 135 -11.07 4.55 19.91
C LYS A 135 -10.63 3.78 18.66
N ILE A 136 -9.32 3.79 18.41
CA ILE A 136 -8.65 3.08 17.33
C ILE A 136 -7.50 2.23 17.87
N ARG A 137 -7.14 1.18 17.15
CA ARG A 137 -5.97 0.34 17.40
C ARG A 137 -5.12 0.24 16.14
N ILE A 138 -3.82 0.39 16.31
CA ILE A 138 -2.83 0.08 15.27
C ILE A 138 -2.65 -1.44 15.26
N LEU A 139 -2.76 -2.05 14.08
CA LEU A 139 -2.65 -3.48 13.89
C LEU A 139 -1.32 -3.84 13.23
N LYS A 140 -0.82 -5.02 13.57
CA LYS A 140 0.27 -5.67 12.87
C LYS A 140 -0.23 -6.28 11.56
N TYR A 141 0.63 -6.37 10.56
CA TYR A 141 0.26 -7.00 9.29
C TYR A 141 0.03 -8.51 9.45
N SER A 142 0.78 -9.14 10.36
CA SER A 142 0.54 -10.53 10.80
C SER A 142 -0.83 -10.78 11.44
N GLU A 143 -1.50 -9.75 11.98
CA GLU A 143 -2.84 -9.86 12.59
C GLU A 143 -3.97 -9.60 11.58
N ALA A 144 -3.66 -9.16 10.36
CA ALA A 144 -4.63 -8.72 9.38
C ALA A 144 -4.59 -9.57 8.10
N GLU A 145 -5.71 -9.64 7.40
CA GLU A 145 -5.83 -10.30 6.08
C GLU A 145 -5.23 -9.45 4.93
N TYR A 146 -4.21 -8.65 5.22
CA TYR A 146 -3.56 -7.76 4.26
C TYR A 146 -2.15 -8.25 3.95
N SER A 147 -1.77 -8.22 2.68
CA SER A 147 -0.42 -8.61 2.23
C SER A 147 0.51 -7.39 2.29
N PRO A 148 1.45 -7.32 3.26
CA PRO A 148 2.47 -6.28 3.29
C PRO A 148 3.55 -6.49 2.20
N PRO A 149 4.24 -5.42 1.78
CA PRO A 149 5.49 -5.53 1.04
C PRO A 149 6.59 -6.22 1.86
N ASP A 150 7.54 -6.90 1.19
CA ASP A 150 8.64 -7.65 1.83
C ASP A 150 9.37 -6.84 2.92
N TYR A 151 9.72 -5.59 2.63
CA TYR A 151 10.47 -4.73 3.55
C TYR A 151 9.69 -4.37 4.82
N ILE A 152 8.35 -4.34 4.77
CA ILE A 152 7.52 -4.10 5.96
C ILE A 152 7.52 -5.33 6.87
N VAL A 153 7.58 -6.54 6.30
CA VAL A 153 7.69 -7.78 7.06
C VAL A 153 8.99 -7.81 7.85
N GLU A 154 10.11 -7.44 7.21
CA GLU A 154 11.42 -7.34 7.86
C GLU A 154 11.41 -6.30 8.99
N MET A 155 10.73 -5.17 8.79
CA MET A 155 10.61 -4.12 9.80
C MET A 155 9.77 -4.58 11.00
N GLU A 156 8.65 -5.26 10.76
CA GLU A 156 7.80 -5.81 11.82
C GLU A 156 8.53 -6.88 12.65
N GLN A 157 9.35 -7.72 11.99
CA GLN A 157 10.24 -8.68 12.67
C GLN A 157 11.29 -7.99 13.56
N ALA A 158 11.77 -6.81 13.15
CA ALA A 158 12.69 -5.99 13.93
C ALA A 158 11.98 -5.10 14.98
N GLU A 159 10.68 -5.31 15.23
CA GLU A 159 9.83 -4.50 16.12
C GLU A 159 9.78 -3.01 15.75
N LYS A 160 10.02 -2.70 14.48
CA LYS A 160 10.00 -1.35 13.92
C LYS A 160 8.77 -1.18 13.04
N GLN A 161 8.32 0.07 12.91
CA GLN A 161 7.23 0.42 12.00
C GLN A 161 7.80 1.14 10.77
N GLY A 162 7.23 0.84 9.61
CA GLY A 162 7.61 1.44 8.33
C GLY A 162 6.73 2.63 7.95
N ASP A 163 6.76 2.99 6.67
CA ASP A 163 5.97 4.06 6.07
C ASP A 163 4.47 3.73 5.97
N ARG A 164 4.07 2.48 6.26
CA ARG A 164 2.68 2.04 6.19
C ARG A 164 2.24 1.32 7.46
N ILE A 165 1.01 1.56 7.89
CA ILE A 165 0.37 0.86 9.01
C ILE A 165 -1.10 0.55 8.73
N LEU A 166 -1.63 -0.40 9.48
CA LEU A 166 -3.06 -0.72 9.50
C LEU A 166 -3.71 -0.20 10.78
N VAL A 167 -4.91 0.34 10.65
CA VAL A 167 -5.67 0.89 11.78
C VAL A 167 -7.09 0.36 11.74
N SER A 168 -7.59 -0.09 12.90
CA SER A 168 -8.98 -0.53 13.06
C SER A 168 -9.70 0.28 14.13
N GLY A 169 -11.02 0.48 13.93
CA GLY A 169 -11.90 1.17 14.86
C GLY A 169 -12.42 0.23 15.94
N ILE A 170 -12.19 0.58 17.21
CA ILE A 170 -12.70 -0.17 18.38
C ILE A 170 -13.96 0.49 18.93
N LYS A 171 -14.00 1.82 19.01
CA LYS A 171 -15.12 2.58 19.55
C LYS A 171 -15.38 3.80 18.70
N THR A 172 -16.63 4.23 18.67
CA THR A 172 -17.03 5.44 17.95
C THR A 172 -16.37 6.71 18.48
N GLY A 173 -16.13 7.63 17.55
CA GLY A 173 -15.66 8.96 17.83
C GLY A 173 -14.46 9.36 17.00
N ALA A 174 -13.99 10.58 17.19
CA ALA A 174 -12.77 11.06 16.54
C ALA A 174 -11.51 10.54 17.24
N ALA A 175 -10.52 10.15 16.44
CA ALA A 175 -9.18 9.81 16.89
C ALA A 175 -8.14 10.49 16.01
N ILE A 176 -7.00 10.88 16.58
CA ILE A 176 -5.91 11.52 15.86
C ILE A 176 -4.72 10.57 15.86
N ILE A 177 -4.14 10.36 14.68
CA ILE A 177 -2.92 9.56 14.50
C ILE A 177 -1.78 10.50 14.20
N LYS A 178 -0.65 10.25 14.85
CA LYS A 178 0.59 10.99 14.70
C LYS A 178 1.68 10.07 14.18
N VAL A 179 2.42 10.52 13.17
CA VAL A 179 3.61 9.84 12.66
C VAL A 179 4.83 10.75 12.75
N ARG A 180 5.96 10.19 13.18
CA ARG A 180 7.26 10.88 13.19
C ARG A 180 8.35 9.99 12.61
N ILE A 181 9.35 10.58 11.97
CA ILE A 181 10.55 9.87 11.54
C ILE A 181 11.42 9.63 12.79
N GLN A 182 11.89 8.39 12.99
CA GLN A 182 12.70 8.03 14.16
C GLN A 182 14.20 8.35 13.96
N GLU A 183 14.65 8.45 12.72
CA GLU A 183 16.05 8.68 12.38
C GLU A 183 16.62 10.00 12.95
N PRO A 184 17.86 9.99 13.47
CA PRO A 184 18.44 11.17 14.13
C PRO A 184 18.64 12.36 13.18
N THR A 185 18.80 12.10 11.89
CA THR A 185 18.98 13.11 10.84
C THR A 185 17.75 14.00 10.69
N TYR A 186 16.55 13.45 10.93
CA TYR A 186 15.27 14.10 10.66
C TYR A 186 14.53 14.58 11.92
N LYS A 187 15.24 14.75 13.05
CA LYS A 187 14.66 15.27 14.31
C LYS A 187 13.99 16.63 14.19
N LYS A 188 14.38 17.43 13.18
CA LYS A 188 13.83 18.77 12.92
C LYS A 188 12.52 18.72 12.13
N VAL A 189 12.21 17.60 11.46
CA VAL A 189 11.00 17.45 10.65
C VAL A 189 9.79 17.34 11.57
N ALA A 190 8.74 18.12 11.28
CA ALA A 190 7.52 18.10 12.06
C ALA A 190 6.79 16.75 11.92
N ALA A 191 6.13 16.32 12.99
CA ALA A 191 5.31 15.12 12.95
C ALA A 191 4.00 15.40 12.18
N ALA A 192 3.59 14.47 11.32
CA ALA A 192 2.32 14.57 10.62
C ALA A 192 1.16 14.02 11.46
N LEU A 193 0.00 14.66 11.34
CA LEU A 193 -1.22 14.33 12.06
C LEU A 193 -2.36 14.10 11.09
N VAL A 194 -3.18 13.07 11.32
CA VAL A 194 -4.43 12.84 10.60
C VAL A 194 -5.55 12.53 11.57
N ARG A 195 -6.69 13.19 11.39
CA ARG A 195 -7.91 12.93 12.15
C ARG A 195 -8.76 11.89 11.40
N LEU A 196 -9.08 10.80 12.08
CA LEU A 196 -9.99 9.77 11.63
C LEU A 196 -11.29 9.81 12.45
N LEU A 197 -12.40 9.49 11.80
CA LEU A 197 -13.71 9.37 12.42
C LEU A 197 -14.14 7.90 12.44
N VAL A 198 -14.38 7.38 13.63
CA VAL A 198 -14.90 6.03 13.83
C VAL A 198 -16.41 6.07 13.95
N LEU A 199 -17.10 5.40 13.04
CA LEU A 199 -18.56 5.36 12.91
C LEU A 199 -19.12 3.99 13.33
N GLU A 200 -20.36 3.95 13.82
CA GLU A 200 -21.08 2.68 13.92
C GLU A 200 -21.64 2.27 12.56
N ASN A 201 -21.60 0.98 12.27
CA ASN A 201 -22.29 0.41 11.12
C ASN A 201 -23.75 0.07 11.53
N ILE A 202 -24.64 1.06 11.44
CA ILE A 202 -26.07 0.94 11.74
C ILE A 202 -26.91 1.02 10.47
N PHE A 203 -28.02 0.30 10.43
CA PHE A 203 -28.98 0.33 9.33
C PHE A 203 -30.41 0.15 9.83
N LEU A 204 -31.37 0.65 9.05
CA LEU A 204 -32.80 0.54 9.36
C LEU A 204 -33.40 -0.69 8.67
N ILE A 205 -34.33 -1.35 9.35
CA ILE A 205 -35.12 -2.46 8.82
C ILE A 205 -36.61 -2.07 8.92
N PRO A 206 -37.37 -2.18 7.83
CA PRO A 206 -36.94 -2.52 6.47
C PRO A 206 -36.04 -1.43 5.84
N SER A 207 -35.06 -1.85 5.03
CA SER A 207 -34.10 -0.96 4.35
C SER A 207 -34.53 -0.56 2.93
N TYR A 208 -35.70 -1.03 2.48
CA TYR A 208 -36.27 -0.74 1.17
C TYR A 208 -37.32 0.38 1.24
N ASP A 209 -37.62 0.97 0.09
CA ASP A 209 -38.63 2.02 -0.02
C ASP A 209 -40.03 1.48 0.29
N ILE A 210 -40.79 2.20 1.13
CA ILE A 210 -42.12 1.79 1.56
C ILE A 210 -43.12 2.88 1.22
N TYR A 211 -44.24 2.45 0.64
CA TYR A 211 -45.37 3.33 0.33
C TYR A 211 -46.45 3.13 1.39
N LEU A 212 -46.83 4.23 2.06
CA LEU A 212 -47.83 4.23 3.13
C LEU A 212 -49.05 5.05 2.72
N LEU A 213 -50.24 4.53 3.04
CA LEU A 213 -51.49 5.27 2.90
C LEU A 213 -51.68 6.26 4.05
N VAL A 214 -52.50 7.28 3.84
CA VAL A 214 -52.80 8.29 4.87
C VAL A 214 -53.44 7.62 6.08
N GLY A 215 -52.81 7.77 7.26
CA GLY A 215 -53.24 7.15 8.52
C GLY A 215 -52.56 5.81 8.85
N ALA A 216 -51.73 5.26 7.96
CA ALA A 216 -50.93 4.07 8.24
C ALA A 216 -49.64 4.43 9.01
N TYR A 217 -49.18 3.51 9.86
CA TYR A 217 -47.91 3.61 10.57
C TYR A 217 -46.99 2.44 10.21
N ILE A 218 -45.69 2.70 10.27
CA ILE A 218 -44.66 1.69 10.10
C ILE A 218 -43.72 1.67 11.30
N LYS A 219 -43.28 0.48 11.68
CA LYS A 219 -42.28 0.27 12.71
C LYS A 219 -40.95 -0.03 12.05
N TYR A 220 -39.99 0.88 12.22
CA TYR A 220 -38.61 0.64 11.85
C TYR A 220 -37.86 -0.01 13.01
N GLN A 221 -36.94 -0.91 12.68
CA GLN A 221 -35.99 -1.48 13.63
C GLN A 221 -34.61 -0.96 13.28
N VAL A 222 -33.85 -0.52 14.28
CA VAL A 222 -32.44 -0.20 14.10
C VAL A 222 -31.64 -1.47 14.34
N ALA A 223 -30.80 -1.82 13.37
CA ALA A 223 -29.90 -2.94 13.46
C ALA A 223 -28.44 -2.49 13.35
N LYS A 224 -27.57 -3.16 14.10
CA LYS A 224 -26.12 -2.91 14.13
C LYS A 224 -25.37 -4.10 13.56
N ILE A 225 -24.42 -3.84 12.66
CA ILE A 225 -23.49 -4.85 12.14
C ILE A 225 -22.22 -4.80 12.97
N VAL A 226 -21.80 -5.97 13.47
CA VAL A 226 -20.55 -6.18 14.17
C VAL A 226 -19.88 -7.40 13.54
N GLN A 227 -18.69 -7.24 12.95
CA GLN A 227 -17.93 -8.32 12.29
C GLN A 227 -18.77 -9.12 11.27
N GLY A 228 -19.58 -8.42 10.45
CA GLY A 228 -20.44 -9.05 9.45
C GLY A 228 -21.68 -9.77 10.00
N LYS A 229 -21.95 -9.72 11.32
CA LYS A 229 -23.15 -10.27 11.96
C LYS A 229 -24.05 -9.16 12.48
N ILE A 230 -25.38 -9.35 12.39
CA ILE A 230 -26.36 -8.39 12.89
C ILE A 230 -26.62 -8.69 14.37
N THR A 231 -26.24 -7.78 15.26
CA THR A 231 -26.14 -8.08 16.72
C THR A 231 -27.08 -7.25 17.59
N GLY A 232 -27.89 -6.36 17.03
CA GLY A 232 -28.88 -5.60 17.79
C GLY A 232 -30.19 -5.44 17.02
N LYS A 233 -31.33 -5.68 17.67
CA LYS A 233 -32.65 -5.20 17.22
C LYS A 233 -33.14 -4.22 18.28
N PHE A 234 -32.99 -2.92 18.01
CA PHE A 234 -33.59 -1.90 18.86
C PHE A 234 -34.97 -1.55 18.29
N PHE A 235 -35.99 -1.70 19.12
CA PHE A 235 -37.36 -1.31 18.80
C PHE A 235 -37.54 0.16 19.18
N PHE A 236 -38.04 0.97 18.24
CA PHE A 236 -38.59 2.30 18.49
C PHE A 236 -40.06 2.32 18.04
#